data_AF-A0A852X305-F1
#
_entry.id   AF-A0A852X305-F1
#
_cell.length_a   1.000
_cell.length_b   1.000
_cell.length_c   1.000
_cell.angle_alpha   90.00
_cell.angle_beta   90.00
_cell.angle_gamma   90.00
#
_symmetry.space_group_name_H-M   'P 1'
#
loop_
_entity.id
_entity.type
_entity.pdbx_description
1 polymer ?
#
loop_
_entity_poly.entity_id
_entity_poly.type
_entity_poly.pdbx_seq_one_letter_code
_entity_poly.pdbx_strand_id
1 'polypeptide(L)'
;MPLAVFLRTWLVSIVACLPLLALLLVPELMRSRAGSEQLLMIGTFALLALLVAAFVAAPVMSAIAAPVAERWTPRSAVRKTRAVWRSRTGQAWLTLGVAVLIYAAAQVVGYWVGAAVPSVSDNPAFGTDASASRWLIDYPAYALQAVTIYAITTLAVAWYGWRIRSLALAPTGADADARSRDLAATPVE
;
A
#
# COMPACT_ATOMS: atom_id res chain seq x y z
N MET A 1 -9.94 1.41 -20.59
CA MET A 1 -8.55 1.60 -20.11
C MET A 1 -8.38 1.93 -18.60
N PRO A 2 -9.14 1.35 -17.65
CA PRO A 2 -8.86 1.52 -16.22
C PRO A 2 -7.79 0.56 -15.67
N LEU A 3 -7.74 -0.67 -16.19
CA LEU A 3 -6.84 -1.73 -15.71
C LEU A 3 -5.36 -1.41 -15.96
N ALA A 4 -5.01 -0.93 -17.16
CA ALA A 4 -3.63 -0.58 -17.50
C ALA A 4 -3.06 0.53 -16.60
N VAL A 5 -3.89 1.51 -16.22
CA VAL A 5 -3.51 2.58 -15.28
C VAL A 5 -3.24 2.02 -13.89
N PHE A 6 -4.11 1.11 -13.43
CA PHE A 6 -3.94 0.44 -12.15
C PHE A 6 -2.65 -0.37 -12.12
N LEU A 7 -2.40 -1.21 -13.14
CA LEU A 7 -1.18 -2.03 -13.23
C LEU A 7 0.09 -1.18 -13.25
N ARG A 8 0.13 -0.09 -14.02
CA ARG A 8 1.28 0.83 -14.01
C ARG A 8 1.47 1.48 -12.64
N THR A 9 0.37 1.87 -11.98
CA THR A 9 0.43 2.42 -10.61
C THR A 9 1.01 1.39 -9.64
N TRP A 10 0.59 0.13 -9.76
CA TRP A 10 1.12 -0.95 -8.93
C TRP A 10 2.62 -1.20 -9.15
N LEU A 11 3.08 -1.23 -10.41
CA LEU A 11 4.51 -1.35 -10.71
C LEU A 11 5.34 -0.21 -10.12
N VAL A 12 4.87 1.04 -10.22
CA VAL A 12 5.54 2.18 -9.58
C VAL A 12 5.50 2.06 -8.06
N SER A 13 4.37 1.62 -7.48
CA SER A 13 4.24 1.40 -6.04
C SER A 13 5.16 0.30 -5.52
N ILE A 14 5.40 -0.78 -6.28
CA ILE A 14 6.42 -1.79 -5.95
C ILE A 14 7.77 -1.09 -5.78
N VAL A 15 8.26 -0.42 -6.82
CA VAL A 15 9.59 0.20 -6.78
C VAL A 15 9.69 1.27 -5.69
N ALA A 16 8.69 2.14 -5.56
CA ALA A 16 8.69 3.22 -4.57
C ALA A 16 8.61 2.72 -3.12
N CYS A 17 8.05 1.52 -2.89
CA CYS A 17 7.89 0.92 -1.57
C CYS A 17 9.00 -0.07 -1.22
N LEU A 18 10.10 -0.16 -1.99
CA LEU A 18 11.23 -1.03 -1.63
C LEU A 18 11.74 -0.86 -0.19
N PRO A 19 11.71 0.34 0.45
CA PRO A 19 12.04 0.45 1.87
C PRO A 19 11.15 -0.39 2.79
N LEU A 20 9.86 -0.59 2.46
CA LEU A 20 8.99 -1.50 3.20
C LEU A 20 9.48 -2.95 3.08
N LEU A 21 9.87 -3.38 1.87
CA LEU A 21 10.41 -4.72 1.67
C LEU A 21 11.72 -4.91 2.44
N ALA A 22 12.63 -3.93 2.38
CA ALA A 22 13.88 -3.97 3.12
C ALA A 22 13.64 -4.15 4.62
N LEU A 23 12.70 -3.40 5.21
CA LEU A 23 12.33 -3.56 6.61
C LEU A 23 11.71 -4.94 6.90
N LEU A 24 10.78 -5.40 6.07
CA LEU A 24 10.13 -6.70 6.21
C LEU A 24 11.12 -7.87 6.09
N LEU A 25 12.24 -7.68 5.39
CA LEU A 25 13.29 -8.69 5.22
C LEU A 25 14.28 -8.78 6.40
N VAL A 26 14.14 -7.94 7.44
CA VAL A 26 14.96 -7.98 8.65
C VAL A 26 14.18 -8.73 9.76
N PRO A 27 14.49 -10.01 10.05
CA PRO A 27 13.73 -10.80 11.01
C PRO A 27 13.77 -10.20 12.42
N GLU A 28 14.92 -9.69 12.85
CA GLU A 28 15.12 -9.12 14.20
C GLU A 28 14.17 -7.96 14.52
N LEU A 29 13.75 -7.22 13.49
CA LEU A 29 12.83 -6.09 13.63
C LEU A 29 11.36 -6.51 13.55
N MET A 30 11.06 -7.65 12.94
CA MET A 30 9.69 -8.07 12.59
C MET A 30 9.21 -9.31 13.36
N ARG A 31 10.10 -10.04 14.04
CA ARG A 31 9.80 -11.27 14.79
C ARG A 31 10.43 -11.20 16.18
N SER A 32 9.62 -11.32 17.22
CA SER A 32 10.09 -11.43 18.63
C SER A 32 11.03 -12.61 18.87
N ARG A 33 10.94 -13.67 18.06
CA ARG A 33 11.80 -14.85 18.16
C ARG A 33 13.19 -14.65 17.55
N ALA A 34 13.38 -13.59 16.77
CA ALA A 34 14.63 -13.29 16.09
C ALA A 34 15.47 -12.24 16.81
N GLY A 35 14.85 -11.40 17.66
CA GLY A 35 15.49 -10.28 18.33
C GLY A 35 14.85 -9.99 19.69
N SER A 36 15.08 -8.79 20.21
CA SER A 36 14.47 -8.34 21.46
C SER A 36 13.09 -7.72 21.22
N GLU A 37 12.27 -7.64 22.29
CA GLU A 37 10.98 -6.94 22.25
C GLU A 37 11.15 -5.45 21.87
N GLN A 38 12.26 -4.83 22.29
CA GLN A 38 12.60 -3.46 21.92
C GLN A 38 12.83 -3.31 20.41
N LEU A 39 13.55 -4.24 19.78
CA LEU A 39 13.76 -4.25 18.32
C LEU A 39 12.45 -4.45 17.56
N LEU A 40 11.57 -5.34 18.05
CA LEU A 40 10.24 -5.54 17.47
C LEU A 40 9.39 -4.26 17.53
N MET A 41 9.44 -3.56 18.66
CA MET A 41 8.75 -2.28 18.82
C MET A 41 9.27 -1.24 17.84
N ILE A 42 10.60 -1.09 17.72
CA ILE A 42 11.25 -0.19 16.76
C ILE A 42 10.81 -0.54 15.32
N GLY A 43 10.87 -1.82 14.95
CA GLY A 43 10.45 -2.29 13.65
C GLY A 43 8.98 -2.00 13.36
N THR A 44 8.10 -2.19 14.34
CA THR A 44 6.67 -1.91 14.23
C THR A 44 6.39 -0.42 13.98
N PHE A 45 7.05 0.47 14.73
CA PHE A 45 6.93 1.92 14.51
C PHE A 45 7.50 2.34 13.15
N ALA A 46 8.64 1.78 12.74
CA ALA A 46 9.22 2.03 11.43
C ALA A 46 8.27 1.56 10.30
N LEU A 47 7.64 0.39 10.45
CA LEU A 47 6.67 -0.13 9.50
C LEU A 47 5.46 0.78 9.39
N LEU A 48 4.91 1.24 10.52
CA LEU A 48 3.78 2.19 10.53
C LEU A 48 4.16 3.50 9.83
N ALA A 49 5.33 4.06 10.14
CA ALA A 49 5.80 5.30 9.53
C ALA A 49 5.97 5.17 8.00
N LEU A 50 6.56 4.06 7.54
CA LEU A 50 6.72 3.78 6.11
C LEU A 50 5.38 3.54 5.41
N LEU A 51 4.43 2.85 6.07
CA LEU A 51 3.08 2.65 5.53
C LEU A 51 2.35 3.99 5.37
N VAL A 52 2.38 4.85 6.39
CA VAL A 52 1.79 6.19 6.32
C VAL A 52 2.43 6.99 5.19
N ALA A 53 3.76 7.00 5.10
CA ALA A 53 4.49 7.67 4.03
C ALA A 53 4.09 7.13 2.64
N ALA A 54 3.95 5.82 2.48
CA ALA A 54 3.53 5.18 1.24
C ALA A 54 2.11 5.62 0.83
N PHE A 55 1.15 5.64 1.75
CA PHE A 55 -0.21 6.11 1.48
C PHE A 55 -0.29 7.61 1.17
N VAL A 56 0.52 8.44 1.84
CA VAL A 56 0.64 9.87 1.55
C VAL A 56 1.25 10.10 0.17
N ALA A 57 2.24 9.30 -0.23
CA ALA A 57 2.90 9.40 -1.53
C ALA A 57 2.14 8.71 -2.68
N ALA A 58 1.17 7.84 -2.38
CA ALA A 58 0.41 7.07 -3.37
C ALA A 58 -0.21 7.90 -4.52
N PRO A 59 -0.77 9.11 -4.29
CA PRO A 59 -1.27 9.95 -5.38
C PRO A 59 -0.17 10.41 -6.32
N VAL A 60 1.02 10.70 -5.78
CA VAL A 60 2.21 11.06 -6.57
C VAL A 60 2.68 9.86 -7.39
N MET A 61 2.75 8.67 -6.78
CA MET A 61 3.08 7.42 -7.51
C MET A 61 2.12 7.19 -8.68
N SER A 62 0.81 7.37 -8.47
CA SER A 62 -0.19 7.24 -9.52
C SER A 62 -0.04 8.31 -10.61
N ALA A 63 0.37 9.53 -10.25
CA ALA A 63 0.64 10.61 -11.21
C ALA A 63 1.90 10.38 -12.04
N ILE A 64 2.92 9.73 -11.49
CA ILE A 64 4.11 9.27 -12.23
C ILE A 64 3.71 8.15 -13.20
N ALA A 65 2.93 7.18 -12.73
CA ALA A 65 2.55 6.00 -13.51
C ALA A 65 1.60 6.29 -14.67
N ALA A 66 0.68 7.24 -14.49
CA ALA A 66 -0.36 7.55 -15.45
C ALA A 66 -0.78 9.04 -15.41
N PRO A 67 0.14 9.93 -15.85
CA PRO A 67 -0.14 11.36 -15.90
C PRO A 67 -1.28 11.66 -16.88
N VAL A 68 -2.01 12.73 -16.60
CA VAL A 68 -2.98 13.34 -17.52
C VAL A 68 -2.62 14.81 -17.62
N ALA A 69 -2.37 15.27 -18.85
CA ALA A 69 -1.95 16.64 -19.13
C ALA A 69 -2.83 17.63 -18.35
N GLU A 70 -2.18 18.50 -17.56
CA GLU A 70 -2.76 19.57 -16.71
C GLU A 70 -3.74 19.12 -15.60
N ARG A 71 -4.33 17.93 -15.72
CA ARG A 71 -5.37 17.42 -14.82
C ARG A 71 -4.84 16.51 -13.73
N TRP A 72 -3.74 15.79 -13.96
CA TRP A 72 -3.14 14.87 -12.99
C TRP A 72 -1.63 14.76 -13.23
N THR A 73 -0.86 15.51 -12.45
CA THR A 73 0.62 15.56 -12.53
C THR A 73 1.23 15.41 -11.14
N PRO A 74 2.49 14.92 -11.01
CA PRO A 74 3.13 14.74 -9.70
C PRO A 74 3.10 16.00 -8.83
N ARG A 75 3.31 17.18 -9.43
CA ARG A 75 3.28 18.49 -8.75
C ARG A 75 1.90 18.89 -8.25
N SER A 76 0.81 18.39 -8.86
CA SER A 76 -0.56 18.75 -8.52
C SER A 76 -1.33 17.66 -7.77
N ALA A 77 -0.81 16.42 -7.75
CA ALA A 77 -1.49 15.24 -7.22
C ALA A 77 -1.87 15.39 -5.73
N VAL A 78 -0.96 15.90 -4.90
CA VAL A 78 -1.23 16.10 -3.46
C VAL A 78 -2.33 17.15 -3.24
N ARG A 79 -2.25 18.29 -3.94
CA ARG A 79 -3.26 19.35 -3.86
C ARG A 79 -4.64 18.85 -4.30
N LYS A 80 -4.70 18.11 -5.41
CA LYS A 80 -5.96 17.53 -5.93
C LYS A 80 -6.50 16.44 -5.01
N THR A 81 -5.64 15.63 -4.40
CA THR A 81 -6.03 14.67 -3.37
C THR A 81 -6.66 15.37 -2.17
N ARG A 82 -6.06 16.46 -1.68
CA ARG A 82 -6.64 17.26 -0.61
C ARG A 82 -8.00 17.85 -0.99
N ALA A 83 -8.18 18.24 -2.25
CA ALA A 83 -9.47 18.69 -2.77
C ALA A 83 -10.52 17.56 -2.74
N VAL A 84 -10.16 16.33 -3.15
CA VAL A 84 -11.04 15.14 -3.06
C VAL A 84 -11.44 14.87 -1.61
N TRP A 85 -10.50 14.92 -0.67
CA TRP A 85 -10.79 14.72 0.75
C TRP A 85 -11.77 15.76 1.34
N ARG A 86 -11.82 16.97 0.76
CA ARG A 86 -12.75 18.03 1.18
C ARG A 86 -14.10 17.97 0.48
N SER A 87 -14.13 17.66 -0.82
CA SER A 87 -15.36 17.70 -1.62
C SER A 87 -16.07 16.35 -1.72
N ARG A 88 -15.37 15.25 -1.48
CA ARG A 88 -15.87 13.87 -1.60
C ARG A 88 -15.43 13.01 -0.41
N THR A 89 -15.55 13.56 0.80
CA THR A 89 -15.03 12.96 2.05
C THR A 89 -15.49 11.52 2.26
N GLY A 90 -16.77 11.21 2.04
CA GLY A 90 -17.29 9.85 2.17
C GLY A 90 -16.63 8.85 1.21
N GLN A 91 -16.42 9.24 -0.05
CA GLN A 91 -15.76 8.39 -1.04
C GLN A 91 -14.26 8.25 -0.77
N ALA A 92 -13.62 9.28 -0.23
CA ALA A 92 -12.22 9.24 0.19
C ALA A 92 -12.03 8.26 1.36
N TRP A 93 -12.89 8.33 2.39
CA TRP A 93 -12.89 7.39 3.51
C TRP A 93 -13.18 5.96 3.07
N LEU A 94 -14.16 5.74 2.19
CA LEU A 94 -14.43 4.41 1.65
C LEU A 94 -13.21 3.86 0.90
N THR A 95 -12.54 4.70 0.10
CA THR A 95 -11.34 4.31 -0.64
C THR A 95 -10.20 3.93 0.30
N LEU A 96 -9.98 4.71 1.36
CA LEU A 96 -8.99 4.39 2.39
C LEU A 96 -9.36 3.11 3.15
N GLY A 97 -10.63 2.95 3.53
CA GLY A 97 -11.14 1.77 4.22
C GLY A 97 -10.91 0.49 3.41
N VAL A 98 -11.21 0.51 2.11
CA VAL A 98 -10.92 -0.64 1.23
C VAL A 98 -9.42 -0.93 1.17
N ALA A 99 -8.56 0.08 1.08
CA ALA A 99 -7.12 -0.14 1.08
C ALA A 99 -6.62 -0.74 2.41
N VAL A 100 -7.16 -0.29 3.55
CA VAL A 100 -6.88 -0.89 4.87
C VAL A 100 -7.34 -2.34 4.93
N LEU A 101 -8.51 -2.68 4.36
CA LEU A 101 -8.97 -4.06 4.29
C LEU A 101 -8.06 -4.94 3.41
N ILE A 102 -7.56 -4.43 2.29
CA ILE A 102 -6.57 -5.14 1.46
C ILE A 102 -5.28 -5.39 2.26
N TYR A 103 -4.81 -4.39 3.02
CA TYR A 103 -3.65 -4.55 3.89
C TYR A 103 -3.91 -5.58 5.01
N ALA A 104 -5.08 -5.57 5.63
CA ALA A 104 -5.46 -6.58 6.63
C ALA A 104 -5.49 -7.99 6.01
N ALA A 105 -5.99 -8.13 4.78
CA ALA A 105 -5.93 -9.38 4.05
C ALA A 105 -4.48 -9.84 3.78
N ALA A 106 -3.54 -8.91 3.58
CA ALA A 106 -2.11 -9.24 3.48
C ALA A 106 -1.58 -9.95 4.73
N GLN A 107 -2.01 -9.52 5.92
CA GLN A 107 -1.62 -10.14 7.19
C GLN A 107 -2.18 -11.56 7.32
N VAL A 108 -3.45 -11.75 6.92
CA VAL A 108 -4.08 -13.07 6.90
C VAL A 108 -3.35 -14.01 5.94
N VAL A 109 -3.07 -13.56 4.71
CA VAL A 109 -2.32 -14.36 3.72
C VAL A 109 -0.90 -14.65 4.21
N GLY A 110 -0.22 -13.66 4.80
CA GLY A 110 1.10 -13.84 5.39
C GLY A 110 1.10 -14.88 6.52
N TYR A 111 0.06 -14.91 7.36
CA TYR A 111 -0.12 -15.94 8.38
C TYR A 111 -0.29 -17.33 7.75
N TRP A 112 -1.14 -17.46 6.73
CA TRP A 112 -1.32 -18.72 6.00
C TRP A 112 -0.02 -19.21 5.35
N VAL A 113 0.77 -18.33 4.72
CA VAL A 113 2.08 -18.69 4.15
C VAL A 113 3.03 -19.16 5.26
N GLY A 114 3.08 -18.47 6.39
CA GLY A 114 3.90 -18.86 7.52
C GLY A 114 3.47 -20.18 8.18
N ALA A 115 2.20 -20.56 8.06
CA ALA A 115 1.69 -21.85 8.50
C ALA A 115 2.02 -22.98 7.52
N ALA A 116 1.95 -22.71 6.21
CA ALA A 116 2.26 -23.69 5.17
C ALA A 116 3.78 -23.93 5.01
N VAL A 117 4.59 -22.89 5.21
CA VAL A 117 6.06 -22.94 5.13
C VAL A 117 6.64 -22.34 6.42
N PRO A 118 6.77 -23.15 7.49
CA PRO A 118 7.23 -22.67 8.79
C PRO A 118 8.65 -22.11 8.70
N SER A 119 8.81 -20.82 9.01
CA SER A 119 10.10 -20.13 8.96
C SER A 119 10.86 -20.11 10.28
N VAL A 120 10.29 -20.68 11.35
CA VAL A 120 10.91 -20.71 12.69
C VAL A 120 10.79 -22.11 13.26
N SER A 121 11.90 -22.65 13.75
CA SER A 121 11.98 -23.93 14.47
C SER A 121 12.78 -23.78 15.76
N ASP A 122 12.60 -24.73 16.69
CA ASP A 122 13.41 -24.81 17.89
C ASP A 122 14.85 -25.18 17.53
N ASN A 123 15.83 -24.50 18.15
CA ASN A 123 17.23 -24.85 17.98
C ASN A 123 17.60 -26.04 18.88
N PRO A 124 17.95 -27.23 18.33
CA PRO A 124 18.33 -28.38 19.15
C PRO A 124 19.58 -28.11 19.99
N ALA A 125 20.48 -27.22 19.54
CA ALA A 125 21.70 -26.88 20.27
C ALA A 125 21.42 -26.09 21.56
N PHE A 126 20.25 -25.43 21.67
CA PHE A 126 19.88 -24.67 22.86
C PHE A 126 19.71 -25.55 24.11
N GLY A 127 19.33 -26.82 23.92
CA GLY A 127 19.21 -27.78 25.03
C GLY A 127 20.55 -28.19 25.64
N THR A 128 21.65 -28.03 24.90
CA THR A 128 23.01 -28.41 25.31
C THR A 128 23.93 -27.21 25.55
N ASP A 129 23.62 -26.06 24.95
CA ASP A 129 24.36 -24.81 25.08
C ASP A 129 23.38 -23.63 25.26
N ALA A 130 23.32 -23.09 26.47
CA ALA A 130 22.44 -21.98 26.81
C ALA A 130 22.84 -20.65 26.13
N SER A 131 24.05 -20.56 25.54
CA SER A 131 24.49 -19.41 24.77
C SER A 131 24.04 -19.42 23.31
N ALA A 132 23.55 -20.56 22.80
CA ALA A 132 22.97 -20.65 21.46
C ALA A 132 21.63 -19.90 21.39
N SER A 133 21.24 -19.43 20.20
CA SER A 133 19.89 -18.87 20.00
C SER A 133 18.83 -19.96 20.22
N ARG A 134 17.75 -19.64 20.95
CA ARG A 134 16.61 -20.56 21.14
C ARG A 134 15.90 -20.92 19.83
N TRP A 135 15.90 -20.02 18.86
CA TRP A 135 15.13 -20.15 17.62
C TRP A 135 16.06 -20.19 16.41
N LEU A 136 15.78 -21.10 15.48
CA LEU A 136 16.37 -21.13 14.14
C LEU A 136 15.40 -20.49 13.15
N ILE A 137 15.91 -19.61 12.31
CA ILE A 137 15.13 -18.92 11.27
C ILE A 137 15.53 -19.47 9.91
N ASP A 138 14.58 -20.10 9.23
CA ASP A 138 14.71 -20.41 7.82
C ASP A 138 14.47 -19.12 7.02
N TYR A 139 15.56 -18.50 6.57
CA TYR A 139 15.51 -17.23 5.88
C TYR A 139 14.76 -17.30 4.53
N PRO A 140 14.96 -18.31 3.67
CA PRO A 140 14.12 -18.49 2.47
C PRO A 140 12.61 -18.53 2.76
N ALA A 141 12.17 -19.32 3.74
CA ALA A 141 10.76 -19.39 4.13
C ALA A 141 10.24 -18.05 4.68
N TYR A 142 11.06 -17.38 5.50
CA TYR A 142 10.76 -16.04 6.03
C TYR A 142 10.63 -15.00 4.91
N ALA A 143 11.57 -14.99 3.95
CA ALA A 143 11.59 -14.06 2.84
C ALA A 143 10.36 -14.25 1.93
N LEU A 144 9.93 -15.48 1.70
CA LEU A 144 8.69 -15.76 0.95
C LEU A 144 7.47 -15.13 1.62
N GLN A 145 7.35 -15.25 2.94
CA GLN A 145 6.28 -14.62 3.71
C GLN A 145 6.34 -13.08 3.59
N ALA A 146 7.53 -12.50 3.78
CA ALA A 146 7.76 -11.05 3.69
C ALA A 146 7.42 -10.49 2.29
N VAL A 147 7.90 -11.14 1.22
CA VAL A 147 7.61 -10.76 -0.17
C VAL A 147 6.12 -10.84 -0.47
N THR A 148 5.43 -11.86 0.04
CA THR A 148 3.98 -11.99 -0.13
C THR A 148 3.21 -10.83 0.52
N ILE A 149 3.52 -10.52 1.78
CA ILE A 149 2.92 -9.39 2.50
C ILE A 149 3.20 -8.08 1.77
N TYR A 150 4.45 -7.90 1.30
CA TYR A 150 4.86 -6.72 0.55
C TYR A 150 4.10 -6.55 -0.78
N ALA A 151 3.93 -7.62 -1.56
CA ALA A 151 3.21 -7.57 -2.83
C ALA A 151 1.74 -7.13 -2.64
N ILE A 152 1.06 -7.65 -1.61
CA ILE A 152 -0.33 -7.28 -1.31
C ILE A 152 -0.41 -5.87 -0.69
N THR A 153 0.58 -5.48 0.13
CA THR A 153 0.65 -4.14 0.70
C THR A 153 0.81 -3.07 -0.40
N THR A 154 1.70 -3.31 -1.36
CA THR A 154 1.87 -2.40 -2.51
C THR A 154 0.64 -2.37 -3.42
N LEU A 155 -0.11 -3.47 -3.51
CA LEU A 155 -1.42 -3.50 -4.17
C LEU A 155 -2.43 -2.57 -3.48
N ALA A 156 -2.47 -2.56 -2.13
CA ALA A 156 -3.33 -1.66 -1.36
C ALA A 156 -2.98 -0.18 -1.59
N VAL A 157 -1.69 0.16 -1.60
CA VAL A 157 -1.19 1.51 -1.88
C VAL A 157 -1.57 1.93 -3.31
N ALA A 158 -1.38 1.04 -4.28
CA ALA A 158 -1.72 1.29 -5.68
C ALA A 158 -3.23 1.48 -5.89
N TRP A 159 -4.05 0.66 -5.22
CA TRP A 159 -5.50 0.78 -5.22
C TRP A 159 -5.94 2.16 -4.71
N TYR A 160 -5.42 2.58 -3.56
CA TYR A 160 -5.73 3.89 -3.00
C TYR A 160 -5.34 5.02 -3.96
N GLY A 161 -4.09 5.02 -4.46
CA GLY A 161 -3.62 6.04 -5.41
C GLY A 161 -4.45 6.12 -6.69
N TRP A 162 -4.77 4.96 -7.29
CA TRP A 162 -5.59 4.86 -8.50
C TRP A 162 -7.03 5.32 -8.28
N ARG A 163 -7.65 4.95 -7.15
CA ARG A 163 -9.02 5.37 -6.83
C ARG A 163 -9.10 6.86 -6.53
N ILE A 164 -8.17 7.42 -5.75
CA ILE A 164 -8.10 8.88 -5.52
C ILE A 164 -7.91 9.64 -6.84
N ARG A 165 -7.03 9.16 -7.73
CA ARG A 165 -6.90 9.71 -9.09
C ARG A 165 -8.23 9.71 -9.84
N SER A 166 -8.96 8.60 -9.79
CA SER A 166 -10.26 8.45 -10.46
C SER A 166 -11.30 9.43 -9.92
N LEU A 167 -11.33 9.62 -8.60
CA LEU A 167 -12.20 10.61 -7.94
C LEU A 167 -11.83 12.05 -8.30
N ALA A 168 -10.54 12.36 -8.41
CA ALA A 168 -10.05 13.69 -8.77
C ALA A 168 -10.32 14.06 -10.23
N LEU A 169 -10.41 13.06 -11.12
CA LEU A 169 -10.65 13.26 -12.56
C LEU A 169 -12.13 13.18 -12.96
N ALA A 170 -12.98 12.64 -12.09
CA ALA A 170 -14.41 12.55 -12.33
C ALA A 170 -15.03 13.97 -12.39
N PRO A 171 -15.96 14.23 -13.33
CA PRO A 171 -16.71 15.48 -13.37
C PRO A 171 -17.36 15.77 -12.02
N THR A 172 -17.44 17.04 -11.63
CA THR A 172 -18.27 17.44 -10.49
C THR A 172 -19.73 17.53 -10.91
N GLY A 173 -20.68 17.38 -9.98
CA GLY A 173 -22.11 17.50 -10.30
C GLY A 173 -22.45 18.84 -10.96
N ALA A 174 -21.79 19.93 -10.55
CA ALA A 174 -21.93 21.24 -11.17
C ALA A 174 -21.47 21.27 -12.64
N ASP A 175 -20.41 20.53 -13.01
CA ASP A 175 -19.94 20.42 -14.40
C ASP A 175 -20.89 19.57 -15.26
N ALA A 176 -21.57 18.60 -14.65
CA ALA A 176 -22.58 17.78 -15.33
C ALA A 176 -23.87 18.59 -15.57
N ASP A 177 -24.30 19.35 -14.56
CA ASP A 177 -25.47 20.23 -14.64
C ASP A 177 -25.25 21.36 -15.66
N ALA A 178 -24.10 22.03 -15.64
CA ALA A 178 -23.77 23.06 -16.62
C ALA A 178 -23.77 22.51 -18.05
N ARG A 179 -23.18 21.33 -18.26
CA ARG A 179 -23.14 20.68 -19.57
C ARG A 179 -24.51 20.22 -20.05
N SER A 180 -25.39 19.79 -19.14
CA SER A 180 -26.79 19.48 -19.47
C SER A 180 -27.60 20.73 -19.85
N ARG A 181 -27.33 21.89 -19.23
CA ARG A 181 -27.96 23.16 -19.59
C ARG A 181 -27.50 23.65 -20.97
N ASP A 182 -26.21 23.56 -21.26
CA ASP A 182 -25.68 23.94 -22.57
C ASP A 182 -26.25 23.06 -23.70
N LEU A 183 -26.38 21.75 -23.46
CA LEU A 183 -27.00 20.82 -24.42
C LEU A 183 -28.51 21.06 -24.62
N ALA A 184 -29.21 21.57 -23.59
CA ALA A 184 -30.61 21.96 -23.70
C ALA A 184 -30.80 23.31 -24.40
N ALA A 185 -29.75 24.14 -24.49
CA ALA A 185 -29.78 25.47 -25.08
C ALA A 185 -29.42 25.51 -26.57
N THR A 186 -28.87 24.44 -27.15
CA THR A 186 -28.63 24.33 -28.59
C THR A 186 -29.94 24.07 -29.36
N PRO A 187 -30.44 25.01 -30.18
CA PRO A 187 -31.62 24.78 -31.00
C PRO A 187 -31.32 23.69 -32.03
N VAL A 188 -32.25 22.76 -32.22
CA VAL A 188 -32.23 21.81 -33.33
C VAL A 188 -32.66 22.58 -34.57
N GLU A 189 -31.70 22.95 -35.42
CA GLU A 189 -31.96 23.45 -36.77
C GLU A 189 -32.33 22.31 -37.73
#